data_AF-A0A1G6QTG4-F1
#
_entry.id   AF-A0A1G6QTG4-F1
#
_cell.length_a   1.000
_cell.length_b   1.000
_cell.length_c   1.000
_cell.angle_alpha   90.00
_cell.angle_beta   90.00
_cell.angle_gamma   90.00
#
_symmetry.space_group_name_H-M   'P 1'
#
loop_
_entity.id
_entity.type
_entity.pdbx_description
1 polymer ?
#
loop_
_entity_poly.entity_id
_entity_poly.type
_entity_poly.pdbx_seq_one_letter_code
_entity_poly.pdbx_strand_id
1 'polypeptide(L)' 'MKAFASAVAMMIVVTVAAPVALDEIGFSAADRSTGRDVRLD' A
#
# COMPACT_ATOMS: atom_id res chain seq x y z
N MET A 1 24.71 -0.51 -9.13
CA MET A 1 23.51 -0.46 -10.00
C MET A 1 22.62 -1.69 -9.88
N LYS A 2 23.15 -2.93 -9.78
CA LYS A 2 22.33 -4.15 -9.63
C LYS A 2 21.45 -4.16 -8.37
N ALA A 3 22.00 -3.72 -7.23
CA ALA A 3 21.26 -3.61 -5.96
C ALA A 3 20.14 -2.56 -6.01
N PHE A 4 20.32 -1.49 -6.79
CA PHE A 4 19.29 -0.48 -6.99
C PHE A 4 18.15 -1.05 -7.84
N ALA A 5 18.48 -1.74 -8.93
CA ALA A 5 17.47 -2.40 -9.77
C ALA A 5 16.68 -3.46 -8.99
N SER A 6 17.33 -4.26 -8.13
CA SER A 6 16.63 -5.22 -7.28
C SER A 6 15.73 -4.55 -6.24
N ALA A 7 16.16 -3.44 -5.65
CA ALA A 7 15.33 -2.70 -4.69
C ALA A 7 14.07 -2.11 -5.37
N VAL A 8 14.22 -1.56 -6.57
CA VAL A 8 13.09 -1.04 -7.36
C VAL A 8 12.13 -2.18 -7.75
N ALA A 9 12.67 -3.31 -8.20
CA ALA A 9 11.85 -4.48 -8.52
C ALA A 9 11.07 -4.97 -7.29
N MET A 10 11.71 -5.05 -6.13
CA MET A 10 11.06 -5.43 -4.87
C MET A 10 9.95 -4.43 -4.49
N MET A 11 10.23 -3.14 -4.65
CA MET A 11 9.28 -2.08 -4.33
C MET A 11 8.03 -2.19 -5.21
N ILE A 12 8.18 -2.42 -6.52
CA ILE A 12 7.06 -2.63 -7.44
C ILE A 12 6.23 -3.85 -7.02
N VAL A 13 6.88 -4.97 -6.72
CA VAL A 13 6.19 -6.20 -6.28
C VAL A 13 5.38 -5.93 -5.01
N VAL A 14 5.97 -5.28 -4.01
CA VAL A 14 5.27 -4.95 -2.75
C VAL A 14 4.11 -4.00 -3.01
N THR A 15 4.26 -2.98 -3.85
CA THR A 15 3.18 -2.03 -4.16
C THR A 15 1.98 -2.70 -4.83
N VAL A 16 2.21 -3.70 -5.68
CA VAL A 16 1.12 -4.42 -6.39
C VAL A 16 0.54 -5.55 -5.53
N ALA A 17 1.38 -6.26 -4.77
CA ALA A 17 0.94 -7.40 -3.96
C ALA A 17 0.29 -6.97 -2.64
N ALA A 18 0.69 -5.82 -2.08
CA ALA A 18 0.16 -5.35 -0.79
C ALA A 18 -1.37 -5.15 -0.81
N PRO A 19 -2.00 -4.52 -1.81
CA PRO A 19 -3.46 -4.42 -1.85
C PRO A 19 -4.16 -5.78 -1.81
N VAL A 20 -3.64 -6.77 -2.52
CA VAL A 20 -4.22 -8.13 -2.58
C VAL A 20 -4.05 -8.86 -1.26
N ALA A 21 -2.84 -8.82 -0.69
CA ALA A 21 -2.56 -9.45 0.61
C ALA A 21 -3.33 -8.78 1.76
N LEU A 22 -3.55 -7.45 1.68
CA LEU A 22 -4.36 -6.71 2.64
C LEU A 22 -5.85 -7.06 2.49
N ASP A 23 -6.36 -7.19 1.27
CA ASP A 23 -7.75 -7.61 1.01
C ASP A 23 -8.03 -9.02 1.57
N GLU A 24 -7.09 -9.96 1.42
CA GLU A 24 -7.21 -11.34 1.93
C GLU A 24 -7.36 -11.40 3.46
N ILE A 25 -6.69 -10.49 4.18
CA ILE A 25 -6.79 -10.40 5.65
C ILE A 25 -7.94 -9.48 6.11
N GLY A 26 -8.85 -9.11 5.21
CA GLY A 26 -10.01 -8.24 5.50
C GLY A 26 -9.65 -6.77 5.69
N PHE A 27 -8.44 -6.36 5.33
CA PHE A 27 -8.00 -4.97 5.36
C PHE A 27 -8.45 -4.28 4.07
N SER A 28 -9.62 -3.66 4.11
CA SER A 28 -10.12 -2.84 2.99
C SER A 28 -9.33 -1.53 2.90
N ALA A 29 -8.56 -1.35 1.83
CA ALA A 29 -7.92 -0.07 1.53
C ALA A 29 -8.93 1.04 1.20
N ALA A 30 -10.21 0.70 0.99
CA ALA A 30 -11.28 1.67 0.71
C ALA A 30 -11.59 2.58 1.91
N ASP A 31 -11.26 2.15 3.15
CA ASP A 31 -11.40 2.97 4.36
C ASP A 31 -10.33 4.06 4.50
N ARG A 32 -9.35 4.12 3.58
CA ARG A 32 -8.37 5.22 3.53
C ARG A 32 -8.90 6.48 2.85
N SER A 33 -10.21 6.71 2.89
CA SER A 33 -10.70 8.06 2.67
C SER A 33 -10.24 8.90 3.86
N THR A 34 -9.25 9.77 3.66
CA THR A 34 -9.06 10.92 4.55
C THR A 34 -10.25 11.84 4.29
N GLY A 35 -11.42 11.45 4.79
CA GLY A 35 -12.60 12.27 4.74
C GLY A 35 -12.24 13.60 5.39
N ARG A 36 -12.57 14.71 4.72
CA ARG A 36 -12.43 16.06 5.29
C ARG A 36 -13.19 16.22 6.63
N ASP A 37 -13.97 15.22 7.02
CA ASP A 37 -14.70 15.12 8.28
C ASP A 37 -13.88 14.57 9.47
N VAL A 38 -12.64 14.10 9.28
CA VAL A 38 -11.76 13.83 10.43
C VAL A 38 -11.18 15.16 10.89
N ARG A 39 -12.02 15.95 11.58
CA ARG A 39 -11.58 17.11 12.35
C ARG A 39 -10.73 16.60 13.51
N LEU A 40 -9.43 16.79 13.41
CA LEU A 40 -8.50 16.78 14.54
C LEU A 40 -8.72 18.07 15.34
N ASP A 41 -9.91 18.18 15.94
CA ASP A 41 -10.24 19.19 16.94
C ASP A 41 -10.47 18.46 18.27
#